data_AF-A0A5C7BJS1-F1
#
_entry.id   AF-A0A5C7BJS1-F1
#
_cell.length_a   1.000
_cell.length_b   1.000
_cell.length_c   1.000
_cell.angle_alpha   90.00
_cell.angle_beta   90.00
_cell.angle_gamma   90.00
#
_symmetry.space_group_name_H-M   'P 1'
#
loop_
_entity.id
_entity.type
_entity.pdbx_description
1 polymer ?
#
loop_
_entity_poly.entity_id
_entity_poly.type
_entity_poly.pdbx_seq_one_letter_code
_entity_poly.pdbx_strand_id
1 'polypeptide(L)'
;MKHQHPYTKTIIIVLSFLFMITSCAKKESNHFVGMTKVVLREAGNQLLLRNLDSTSLILPVKEIEPYFYSISFEKPLRFEPSNIVTVIDSSLNLASLSKNYRVEVLQCADREVAYSYEMNVEEERTIIPCAGRFLPEACYTINIQFLDIVVPSGFRKKHVPYVLVFGVLVYVFFLYIRKSKSQPISEEKSTLSYSIIGSFQFYPEQSKLVKSATEISLSKKECELLEIFVAHPNQIIKRDDLTKKIWEDNGVFVGRSLDTYISKLRKILKDDDSIRITNAHGIGYKLEMD
;
A
#
# COMPACT_ATOMS: atom_id res chain seq x y z
N MET A 1 -32.84 7.59 -15.28
CA MET A 1 -32.68 6.92 -13.96
C MET A 1 -31.19 6.84 -13.64
N LYS A 2 -30.77 7.33 -12.46
CA LYS A 2 -29.35 7.47 -12.09
C LYS A 2 -28.67 6.10 -11.94
N HIS A 3 -27.74 5.77 -12.85
CA HIS A 3 -26.80 4.67 -12.65
C HIS A 3 -25.79 5.07 -11.57
N GLN A 4 -25.99 4.58 -10.36
CA GLN A 4 -25.05 4.73 -9.25
C GLN A 4 -23.90 3.73 -9.49
N HIS A 5 -22.71 4.25 -9.82
CA HIS A 5 -21.54 3.42 -10.11
C HIS A 5 -21.18 2.49 -8.93
N PRO A 6 -21.03 1.17 -9.14
CA PRO A 6 -20.72 0.22 -8.07
C PRO A 6 -19.37 0.47 -7.37
N TYR A 7 -18.45 1.19 -8.03
CA TYR A 7 -17.13 1.54 -7.52
C TYR A 7 -17.13 2.61 -6.43
N THR A 8 -18.14 3.49 -6.36
CA THR A 8 -18.19 4.51 -5.30
C THR A 8 -18.55 3.90 -3.95
N LYS A 9 -19.40 2.86 -3.94
CA LYS A 9 -19.77 2.15 -2.70
C LYS A 9 -18.60 1.37 -2.10
N THR A 10 -17.77 0.72 -2.93
CA THR A 10 -16.58 0.00 -2.45
C THR A 10 -15.50 0.94 -1.91
N ILE A 11 -15.28 2.09 -2.56
CA ILE A 11 -14.34 3.11 -2.06
C ILE A 11 -14.78 3.66 -0.70
N ILE A 12 -16.09 3.91 -0.51
CA ILE A 12 -16.63 4.39 0.78
C ILE A 12 -16.45 3.35 1.89
N ILE A 13 -16.63 2.06 1.59
CA ILE A 13 -16.42 0.97 2.57
C ILE A 13 -14.94 0.83 2.95
N VAL A 14 -14.03 0.96 1.98
CA VAL A 14 -12.58 0.92 2.25
C VAL A 14 -12.15 2.14 3.07
N LEU A 15 -12.64 3.34 2.73
CA LEU A 15 -12.36 4.57 3.48
C LEU A 15 -12.95 4.53 4.90
N SER A 16 -14.15 3.98 5.08
CA SER A 16 -14.76 3.85 6.41
C SER A 16 -14.01 2.83 7.27
N PHE A 17 -13.53 1.74 6.67
CA PHE A 17 -12.70 0.75 7.36
C PHE A 17 -11.34 1.32 7.77
N LEU A 18 -10.69 2.09 6.89
CA LEU A 18 -9.45 2.83 7.20
C LEU A 18 -9.68 3.83 8.34
N PHE A 19 -10.78 4.57 8.31
CA PHE A 19 -11.14 5.50 9.37
C PHE A 19 -11.38 4.78 10.71
N MET A 20 -12.04 3.62 10.69
CA MET A 20 -12.30 2.81 11.88
C MET A 20 -11.01 2.27 12.51
N ILE A 21 -10.03 1.84 11.71
CA ILE A 21 -8.70 1.38 12.18
C ILE A 21 -7.95 2.52 12.87
N THR A 22 -7.92 3.71 12.25
CA THR A 22 -7.20 4.87 12.83
C THR A 22 -7.81 5.33 14.15
N SER A 23 -9.15 5.27 14.27
CA SER A 23 -9.86 5.61 15.51
C SER A 23 -9.58 4.59 16.62
N CYS A 24 -9.47 3.30 16.28
CA CYS A 24 -9.16 2.24 17.24
C CYS A 24 -7.74 2.36 17.80
N ALA A 25 -6.74 2.61 16.93
CA ALA A 25 -5.34 2.77 17.33
C ALA A 25 -5.13 3.95 18.32
N LYS A 26 -5.84 5.06 18.10
CA LYS A 26 -5.78 6.24 18.99
C LYS A 26 -6.40 5.98 20.37
N LYS A 27 -7.39 5.09 20.47
CA LYS A 27 -8.01 4.73 21.75
C LYS A 27 -7.09 3.85 22.60
N GLU A 28 -6.39 2.92 21.96
CA GLU A 28 -5.46 2.00 22.62
C GLU A 28 -4.23 2.74 23.20
N SER A 29 -3.67 3.71 22.45
CA SER A 29 -2.56 4.54 22.92
C SER A 29 -2.93 5.39 24.14
N ASN A 30 -4.11 6.00 24.14
CA ASN A 30 -4.56 6.85 25.25
C ASN A 30 -4.80 6.04 26.53
N HIS A 31 -5.33 4.82 26.40
CA HIS A 31 -5.51 3.90 27.53
C HIS A 31 -4.17 3.49 28.13
N PHE A 32 -3.17 3.17 27.29
CA PHE A 32 -1.81 2.86 27.74
C PHE A 32 -1.17 4.02 28.53
N VAL A 33 -1.27 5.26 28.02
CA VAL A 33 -0.75 6.46 28.70
C VAL A 33 -1.41 6.66 30.06
N GLY A 34 -2.76 6.53 30.12
CA GLY A 34 -3.52 6.68 31.36
C GLY A 34 -3.13 5.63 32.40
N MET A 35 -3.09 4.36 32.00
CA MET A 35 -2.70 3.25 32.86
C MET A 35 -1.27 3.40 33.38
N THR A 36 -0.33 3.75 32.50
CA THR A 36 1.09 3.94 32.86
C THR A 36 1.24 5.01 33.93
N LYS A 37 0.54 6.15 33.82
CA LYS A 37 0.57 7.20 34.84
C LYS A 37 0.01 6.75 36.19
N VAL A 38 -0.98 5.86 36.22
CA VAL A 38 -1.52 5.28 37.46
C VAL A 38 -0.49 4.36 38.10
N VAL A 39 0.12 3.47 37.32
CA VAL A 39 1.12 2.49 37.79
C VAL A 39 2.38 3.17 38.31
N LEU A 40 2.89 4.17 37.58
CA LEU A 40 4.05 4.95 38.02
C LEU A 40 3.75 5.76 39.29
N ARG A 41 2.51 6.21 39.47
CA ARG A 41 2.10 6.85 40.73
C ARG A 41 2.07 5.83 41.88
N GLU A 42 1.58 4.61 41.65
CA GLU A 42 1.66 3.55 42.67
C GLU A 42 3.12 3.19 43.02
N ALA A 43 4.00 3.11 42.03
CA ALA A 43 5.43 2.90 42.28
C ALA A 43 6.03 4.02 43.14
N GLY A 44 5.70 5.29 42.85
CA GLY A 44 6.09 6.43 43.67
C GLY A 44 5.59 6.31 45.12
N ASN A 45 4.35 5.87 45.32
CA ASN A 45 3.78 5.64 46.65
C ASN A 45 4.56 4.57 47.42
N GLN A 46 4.85 3.43 46.78
CA GLN A 46 5.64 2.38 47.40
C GLN A 46 7.06 2.85 47.77
N LEU A 47 7.68 3.71 46.96
CA LEU A 47 8.98 4.31 47.28
C LEU A 47 8.93 5.21 48.52
N LEU A 48 7.87 6.00 48.68
CA LEU A 48 7.67 6.82 49.89
C LEU A 48 7.48 5.94 51.12
N LEU A 49 6.64 4.91 51.03
CA LEU A 49 6.39 3.99 52.14
C LEU A 49 7.64 3.21 52.56
N ARG A 50 8.50 2.81 51.62
CA ARG A 50 9.81 2.19 51.91
C ARG A 50 10.76 3.14 52.63
N ASN A 51 10.57 4.44 52.46
CA ASN A 51 11.28 5.49 53.18
C ASN A 51 10.57 5.94 54.47
N LEU A 52 9.58 5.17 54.93
CA LEU A 52 8.79 5.47 56.13
C LEU A 52 8.03 6.81 56.01
N ASP A 53 7.73 7.25 54.79
CA ASP A 53 6.95 8.45 54.52
C ASP A 53 5.57 8.07 53.97
N SER A 54 4.54 8.31 54.76
CA SER A 54 3.14 8.08 54.37
C SER A 54 2.37 9.38 54.08
N THR A 55 3.05 10.52 54.11
CA THR A 55 2.42 11.86 54.09
C THR A 55 2.75 12.67 52.86
N SER A 56 3.96 12.54 52.34
CA SER A 56 4.41 13.35 51.22
C SER A 56 3.67 13.02 49.94
N LEU A 57 3.43 14.04 49.13
CA LEU A 57 2.72 13.86 47.88
C LEU A 57 3.65 13.46 46.74
N ILE A 58 3.10 12.64 45.84
CA ILE A 58 3.70 12.37 44.53
C ILE A 58 3.15 13.43 43.59
N LEU A 59 4.04 14.24 43.05
CA LEU A 59 3.69 15.29 42.11
C LEU A 59 3.14 14.67 40.80
N PRO A 60 2.45 15.45 39.95
CA PRO A 60 1.87 14.92 38.72
C PRO A 60 2.89 14.17 37.87
N VAL A 61 2.61 12.90 37.56
CA VAL A 61 3.43 12.10 36.64
C VAL A 61 3.35 12.72 35.25
N LYS A 62 4.49 13.20 34.75
CA LYS A 62 4.59 13.86 33.45
C LYS A 62 5.04 12.87 32.40
N GLU A 63 4.49 13.01 31.21
CA GLU A 63 4.99 12.37 30.00
C GLU A 63 5.79 13.44 29.26
N ILE A 64 7.11 13.30 29.25
CA ILE A 64 8.00 14.27 28.63
C ILE A 64 7.97 14.06 27.11
N GLU A 65 8.07 12.80 26.70
CA GLU A 65 7.98 12.31 25.32
C GLU A 65 7.18 11.01 25.31
N PRO A 66 6.69 10.53 24.15
CA PRO A 66 6.02 9.24 24.06
C PRO A 66 6.87 8.14 24.69
N TYR A 67 6.27 7.39 25.62
CA TYR A 67 6.94 6.31 26.36
C TYR A 67 8.07 6.77 27.31
N PHE A 68 8.16 8.08 27.59
CA PHE A 68 9.12 8.66 28.52
C PHE A 68 8.41 9.46 29.62
N TYR A 69 8.49 8.95 30.83
CA TYR A 69 7.74 9.44 31.97
C TYR A 69 8.64 9.92 33.10
N SER A 70 8.13 10.83 33.90
CA SER A 70 8.86 11.46 34.99
C SER A 70 8.00 11.53 36.25
N ILE A 71 8.56 11.03 37.35
CA ILE A 71 7.99 11.03 38.70
C ILE A 71 8.82 11.99 39.56
N SER A 72 8.13 12.82 40.35
CA SER A 72 8.75 13.72 41.31
C SER A 72 7.94 13.75 42.60
N PHE A 73 8.56 14.21 43.68
CA PHE A 73 8.02 14.15 45.03
C PHE A 73 8.02 15.54 45.65
N GLU A 74 7.10 15.77 46.59
CA GLU A 74 6.97 17.04 47.30
C GLU A 74 8.18 17.32 48.20
N LYS A 75 8.71 16.28 48.88
CA LYS A 75 9.84 16.39 49.80
C LYS A 75 11.09 15.71 49.26
N PRO A 76 12.29 16.13 49.72
CA PRO A 76 13.53 15.38 49.50
C PRO A 76 13.40 13.95 50.01
N LEU A 77 14.11 13.04 49.35
CA LEU A 77 14.06 11.62 49.70
C LEU A 77 15.46 11.05 49.71
N ARG A 78 15.64 10.06 50.58
CA ARG A 78 16.76 9.14 50.58
C ARG A 78 16.29 7.88 49.87
N PHE A 79 17.13 7.18 49.10
CA PHE A 79 16.73 5.87 48.57
C PHE A 79 17.90 4.91 48.53
N GLU A 80 17.59 3.63 48.65
CA GLU A 80 18.49 2.56 48.27
C GLU A 80 18.17 2.11 46.83
N PRO A 81 19.17 2.04 45.92
CA PRO A 81 19.00 1.59 44.54
C PRO A 81 18.20 0.29 44.38
N SER A 82 18.43 -0.71 45.23
CA SER A 82 17.74 -2.00 45.21
C SER A 82 16.21 -1.84 45.35
N ASN A 83 15.77 -0.95 46.24
CA ASN A 83 14.35 -0.67 46.47
C ASN A 83 13.70 -0.02 45.25
N ILE A 84 14.42 0.86 44.55
CA ILE A 84 13.93 1.47 43.29
C ILE A 84 13.70 0.39 42.25
N VAL A 85 14.68 -0.49 42.06
CA VAL A 85 14.58 -1.59 41.09
C VAL A 85 13.39 -2.48 41.38
N THR A 86 13.26 -2.98 42.62
CA THR A 86 12.17 -3.89 42.99
C THR A 86 10.79 -3.23 42.90
N VAL A 87 10.65 -1.98 43.34
CA VAL A 87 9.36 -1.28 43.32
C VAL A 87 8.91 -0.98 41.90
N ILE A 88 9.81 -0.49 41.04
CA ILE A 88 9.48 -0.21 39.64
C ILE A 88 9.18 -1.51 38.90
N ASP A 89 10.01 -2.54 39.03
CA ASP A 89 9.80 -3.83 38.36
C ASP A 89 8.47 -4.49 38.76
N SER A 90 8.18 -4.57 40.06
CA SER A 90 6.92 -5.14 40.54
C SER A 90 5.70 -4.34 40.07
N SER A 91 5.77 -3.01 40.09
CA SER A 91 4.67 -2.14 39.64
C SER A 91 4.39 -2.30 38.14
N LEU A 92 5.44 -2.34 37.32
CA LEU A 92 5.31 -2.51 35.87
C LEU A 92 4.80 -3.91 35.50
N ASN A 93 5.25 -4.94 36.20
CA ASN A 93 4.79 -6.33 35.99
C ASN A 93 3.30 -6.50 36.35
N LEU A 94 2.81 -5.86 37.41
CA LEU A 94 1.39 -5.91 37.80
C LEU A 94 0.45 -5.39 36.69
N ALA A 95 0.90 -4.41 35.92
CA ALA A 95 0.14 -3.82 34.84
C ALA A 95 0.42 -4.45 33.46
N SER A 96 1.21 -5.53 33.41
CA SER A 96 1.64 -6.17 32.16
C SER A 96 2.27 -5.17 31.16
N LEU A 97 3.00 -4.17 31.67
CA LEU A 97 3.72 -3.19 30.86
C LEU A 97 5.03 -3.79 30.32
N SER A 98 5.70 -3.09 29.40
CA SER A 98 6.97 -3.58 28.81
C SER A 98 7.99 -3.87 29.91
N LYS A 99 8.70 -4.97 29.74
CA LYS A 99 9.75 -5.41 30.66
C LYS A 99 11.13 -4.83 30.30
N ASN A 100 11.23 -4.09 29.20
CA ASN A 100 12.45 -3.44 28.77
C ASN A 100 12.32 -1.92 28.97
N TYR A 101 13.00 -1.43 29.98
CA TYR A 101 12.92 -0.03 30.37
C TYR A 101 14.24 0.43 31.00
N ARG A 102 14.51 1.73 30.88
CA ARG A 102 15.62 2.41 31.54
C ARG A 102 15.05 3.34 32.61
N VAL A 103 15.70 3.35 33.77
CA VAL A 103 15.38 4.28 34.85
C VAL A 103 16.60 5.15 35.12
N GLU A 104 16.36 6.45 35.23
CA GLU A 104 17.35 7.45 35.60
C GLU A 104 16.82 8.26 36.77
N VAL A 105 17.63 8.41 37.81
CA VAL A 105 17.36 9.25 38.97
C VAL A 105 18.25 10.48 38.85
N LEU A 106 17.63 11.62 38.56
CA LEU A 106 18.30 12.89 38.31
C LEU A 106 18.21 13.79 39.53
N GLN A 107 19.27 14.52 39.83
CA GLN A 107 19.23 15.56 40.87
C GLN A 107 18.44 16.77 40.38
N CYS A 108 17.62 17.38 41.22
CA CYS A 108 16.83 18.55 40.80
C CYS A 108 17.68 19.79 40.49
N ALA A 109 18.88 19.90 41.07
CA ALA A 109 19.71 21.10 41.00
C ALA A 109 20.39 21.29 39.63
N ASP A 110 21.11 20.26 39.18
CA ASP A 110 21.91 20.27 37.95
C ASP A 110 21.35 19.35 36.86
N ARG A 111 20.37 18.51 37.19
CA ARG A 111 19.82 17.45 36.33
C ARG A 111 20.84 16.39 35.93
N GLU A 112 21.92 16.25 36.71
CA GLU A 112 22.88 15.17 36.53
C GLU A 112 22.31 13.84 37.05
N VAL A 113 22.72 12.75 36.42
CA VAL A 113 22.25 11.40 36.77
C VAL A 113 22.96 10.95 38.06
N ALA A 114 22.21 10.91 39.16
CA ALA A 114 22.69 10.37 40.44
C ALA A 114 22.74 8.84 40.44
N TYR A 115 21.80 8.20 39.74
CA TYR A 115 21.73 6.74 39.61
C TYR A 115 20.95 6.35 38.36
N SER A 116 21.35 5.27 37.69
CA SER A 116 20.59 4.72 36.57
C SER A 116 20.77 3.21 36.46
N TYR A 117 19.77 2.56 35.87
CA TYR A 117 19.83 1.15 35.52
C TYR A 117 18.95 0.87 34.30
N GLU A 118 19.21 -0.26 33.67
CA GLU A 118 18.43 -0.76 32.55
C GLU A 118 17.97 -2.18 32.84
N MET A 119 16.68 -2.44 32.62
CA MET A 119 16.08 -3.76 32.67
C MET A 119 15.92 -4.26 31.24
N ASN A 120 16.48 -5.43 30.94
CA ASN A 120 16.30 -6.12 29.66
C ASN A 120 16.06 -7.60 29.94
N VAL A 121 14.85 -8.07 29.61
CA VAL A 121 14.43 -9.45 29.92
C VAL A 121 14.88 -10.47 28.87
N GLU A 122 15.22 -10.02 27.66
CA GLU A 122 15.61 -10.93 26.58
C GLU A 122 17.10 -11.32 26.61
N GLU A 123 17.97 -10.56 27.29
CA GLU A 123 19.43 -10.76 27.26
C GLU A 123 20.08 -11.18 28.60
N GLU A 124 19.33 -11.36 29.70
CA GLU A 124 19.91 -11.57 31.05
C GLU A 124 20.95 -10.50 31.49
N ARG A 125 20.99 -9.36 30.82
CA ARG A 125 21.94 -8.25 31.08
C ARG A 125 21.35 -7.19 32.01
N THR A 126 20.66 -7.61 33.06
CA THR A 126 20.18 -6.66 34.07
C THR A 126 21.37 -6.17 34.91
N ILE A 127 21.80 -4.93 34.66
CA ILE A 127 22.88 -4.30 35.42
C ILE A 127 22.24 -3.44 36.51
N ILE A 128 22.39 -3.84 37.77
CA ILE A 128 21.98 -3.07 38.95
C ILE A 128 23.24 -2.55 39.63
N PRO A 129 23.74 -1.35 39.28
CA PRO A 129 24.92 -0.80 39.93
C PRO A 129 24.59 -0.38 41.37
N CYS A 130 25.61 -0.34 42.24
CA CYS A 130 25.52 0.32 43.55
C CYS A 130 24.47 -0.22 44.55
N ALA A 131 24.02 -1.48 44.40
CA ALA A 131 23.13 -2.12 45.37
C ALA A 131 23.69 -2.03 46.81
N GLY A 132 22.83 -1.73 47.78
CA GLY A 132 23.20 -1.53 49.19
C GLY A 132 23.82 -0.16 49.54
N ARG A 133 24.03 0.74 48.57
CA ARG A 133 24.52 2.11 48.83
C ARG A 133 23.38 3.12 48.79
N PHE A 134 23.12 3.79 49.90
CA PHE A 134 22.09 4.82 49.94
C PHE A 134 22.53 6.08 49.20
N LEU A 135 21.65 6.58 48.34
CA LEU A 135 21.73 7.96 47.85
C LEU A 135 21.47 8.92 49.02
N PRO A 136 22.14 10.08 49.09
CA PRO A 136 21.91 11.07 50.14
C PRO A 136 20.49 11.66 50.05
N GLU A 137 19.99 12.19 51.15
CA GLU A 137 18.69 12.89 51.18
C GLU A 137 18.78 14.18 50.35
N ALA A 138 18.10 14.19 49.20
CA ALA A 138 18.08 15.33 48.29
C ALA A 138 16.81 15.32 47.43
N CYS A 139 16.64 16.38 46.64
CA CYS A 139 15.58 16.44 45.64
C CYS A 139 15.99 15.61 44.41
N TYR A 140 15.16 14.63 44.07
CA TYR A 140 15.36 13.79 42.90
C TYR A 140 14.12 13.74 42.01
N THR A 141 14.36 13.54 40.73
CA THR A 141 13.34 13.21 39.73
C THR A 141 13.67 11.84 39.15
N ILE A 142 12.68 10.95 39.09
CA ILE A 142 12.85 9.60 38.54
C ILE A 142 12.23 9.58 37.14
N ASN A 143 13.08 9.39 36.15
CA ASN A 143 12.72 9.28 34.76
C ASN A 143 12.68 7.80 34.36
N ILE A 144 11.63 7.39 33.66
CA ILE A 144 11.42 6.02 33.19
C ILE A 144 11.14 6.07 31.69
N GLN A 145 12.01 5.44 30.91
CA GLN A 145 11.90 5.31 29.47
C GLN A 145 11.64 3.86 29.10
N PHE A 146 10.53 3.57 28.42
CA PHE A 146 10.32 2.24 27.85
C PHE A 146 11.10 2.12 26.54
N LEU A 147 11.96 1.10 26.47
CA LEU A 147 12.88 0.91 25.35
C LEU A 147 12.23 0.16 24.19
N ASP A 148 11.25 -0.71 24.51
CA ASP A 148 10.43 -1.30 23.48
C ASP A 148 9.34 -0.34 23.07
N ILE A 149 9.39 0.07 21.80
CA ILE A 149 8.28 0.79 21.19
C ILE A 149 7.08 -0.18 21.18
N VAL A 150 6.17 -0.01 22.15
CA VAL A 150 4.81 -0.55 22.07
C VAL A 150 4.07 0.32 21.06
N VAL A 151 4.45 0.18 19.78
CA VAL A 151 3.49 0.41 18.70
C VAL A 151 2.44 -0.65 18.99
N PRO A 152 1.16 -0.30 19.27
CA PRO A 152 0.11 -1.30 19.35
C PRO A 152 0.15 -2.02 18.02
N SER A 153 0.67 -3.22 18.10
CA SER A 153 1.07 -3.97 16.95
C SER A 153 -0.14 -4.76 16.48
N GLY A 154 -1.27 -4.07 16.33
CA GLY A 154 -2.42 -4.53 15.55
C GLY A 154 -2.05 -4.76 14.08
N PHE A 155 -0.81 -4.42 13.68
CA PHE A 155 -0.23 -4.78 12.40
C PHE A 155 1.05 -5.66 12.48
N ARG A 156 1.44 -6.22 13.66
CA ARG A 156 2.60 -7.14 13.70
C ARG A 156 2.20 -8.58 13.48
N LYS A 157 2.70 -9.09 12.36
CA LYS A 157 2.97 -10.49 12.00
C LYS A 157 1.77 -11.42 11.80
N LYS A 158 0.70 -11.37 12.59
CA LYS A 158 -0.47 -12.26 12.37
C LYS A 158 -1.43 -11.77 11.29
N HIS A 159 -1.61 -10.46 11.12
CA HIS A 159 -2.53 -9.88 10.12
C HIS A 159 -1.90 -9.49 8.78
N VAL A 160 -0.57 -9.41 8.70
CA VAL A 160 0.17 -9.25 7.45
C VAL A 160 -0.20 -10.32 6.41
N PRO A 161 -0.25 -11.64 6.73
CA PRO A 161 -0.71 -12.62 5.76
C PRO A 161 -2.17 -12.41 5.38
N TYR A 162 -3.05 -12.00 6.29
CA TYR A 162 -4.46 -11.76 5.95
C TYR A 162 -4.67 -10.52 5.07
N VAL A 163 -3.89 -9.45 5.26
CA VAL A 163 -3.93 -8.25 4.41
C VAL A 163 -3.33 -8.54 3.03
N LEU A 164 -2.25 -9.32 2.97
CA LEU A 164 -1.69 -9.79 1.70
C LEU A 164 -2.66 -10.74 0.99
N VAL A 165 -3.28 -11.68 1.70
CA VAL A 165 -4.31 -12.58 1.16
C VAL A 165 -5.54 -11.80 0.72
N PHE A 166 -6.00 -10.80 1.48
CA PHE A 166 -7.11 -9.95 1.08
C PHE A 166 -6.76 -9.08 -0.14
N GLY A 167 -5.56 -8.51 -0.20
CA GLY A 167 -5.05 -7.79 -1.37
C GLY A 167 -4.96 -8.68 -2.61
N VAL A 168 -4.48 -9.92 -2.44
CA VAL A 168 -4.46 -10.94 -3.50
C VAL A 168 -5.88 -11.34 -3.88
N LEU A 169 -6.81 -11.52 -2.95
CA LEU A 169 -8.21 -11.83 -3.25
C LEU A 169 -8.90 -10.68 -3.97
N VAL A 170 -8.64 -9.42 -3.59
CA VAL A 170 -9.15 -8.23 -4.29
C VAL A 170 -8.52 -8.10 -5.68
N TYR A 171 -7.22 -8.38 -5.82
CA TYR A 171 -6.53 -8.39 -7.10
C TYR A 171 -7.03 -9.52 -8.01
N VAL A 172 -7.21 -10.73 -7.48
CA VAL A 172 -7.79 -11.88 -8.18
C VAL A 172 -9.26 -11.61 -8.50
N PHE A 173 -10.02 -10.97 -7.62
CA PHE A 173 -11.39 -10.55 -7.88
C PHE A 173 -11.44 -9.45 -8.96
N PHE A 174 -10.47 -8.54 -8.98
CA PHE A 174 -10.32 -7.52 -10.04
C PHE A 174 -9.93 -8.16 -11.38
N LEU A 175 -9.03 -9.15 -11.37
CA LEU A 175 -8.70 -9.98 -12.52
C LEU A 175 -9.90 -10.84 -12.95
N TYR A 176 -10.69 -11.35 -12.00
CA TYR A 176 -11.90 -12.13 -12.26
C TYR A 176 -13.02 -11.25 -12.81
N ILE A 177 -13.21 -10.01 -12.36
CA ILE A 177 -14.11 -9.04 -13.00
C ILE A 177 -13.59 -8.69 -14.40
N ARG A 178 -12.27 -8.57 -14.60
CA ARG A 178 -11.68 -8.41 -15.93
C ARG A 178 -11.93 -9.61 -16.83
N LYS A 179 -11.91 -10.84 -16.29
CA LYS A 179 -12.10 -12.10 -17.02
C LYS A 179 -13.58 -12.51 -17.15
N SER A 180 -14.44 -12.06 -16.25
CA SER A 180 -15.90 -12.26 -16.27
C SER A 180 -16.61 -11.31 -17.25
N LYS A 181 -15.85 -10.53 -18.03
CA LYS A 181 -16.32 -9.90 -19.26
C LYS A 181 -16.25 -10.84 -20.49
N SER A 182 -15.93 -12.14 -20.30
CA SER A 182 -16.16 -13.21 -21.29
C SER A 182 -17.35 -14.09 -20.85
N GLN A 183 -18.38 -14.14 -21.71
CA GLN A 183 -19.80 -14.49 -21.51
C GLN A 183 -20.11 -15.86 -20.86
N PRO A 184 -21.35 -16.01 -20.33
CA PRO A 184 -22.33 -16.84 -21.01
C PRO A 184 -23.51 -16.01 -21.56
N ILE A 185 -24.04 -16.52 -22.66
CA ILE A 185 -25.05 -15.94 -23.55
C ILE A 185 -26.32 -15.52 -22.79
N SER A 186 -26.68 -14.24 -22.92
CA SER A 186 -28.05 -13.78 -23.17
C SER A 186 -28.00 -12.35 -23.68
N GLU A 187 -28.88 -12.08 -24.64
CA GLU A 187 -28.96 -10.92 -25.51
C GLU A 187 -28.93 -9.57 -24.76
N GLU A 188 -27.95 -8.72 -25.04
CA GLU A 188 -28.17 -7.27 -25.18
C GLU A 188 -26.93 -6.56 -25.76
N LYS A 189 -27.18 -5.78 -26.81
CA LYS A 189 -26.21 -5.06 -27.66
C LYS A 189 -25.27 -4.17 -26.83
N SER A 190 -23.97 -4.43 -26.91
CA SER A 190 -22.95 -3.40 -26.74
C SER A 190 -22.03 -3.40 -27.96
N THR A 191 -22.04 -2.26 -28.65
CA THR A 191 -21.37 -1.94 -29.90
C THR A 191 -19.85 -2.16 -29.82
N LEU A 192 -19.38 -3.31 -30.29
CA LEU A 192 -18.04 -3.42 -30.85
C LEU A 192 -18.07 -2.69 -32.20
N SER A 193 -17.23 -1.66 -32.36
CA SER A 193 -17.08 -0.95 -33.63
C SER A 193 -16.33 -1.86 -34.61
N TYR A 194 -17.08 -2.59 -35.43
CA TYR A 194 -16.54 -3.29 -36.59
C TYR A 194 -16.91 -2.51 -37.85
N SER A 195 -16.03 -2.54 -38.85
CA SER A 195 -16.31 -1.96 -40.17
C SER A 195 -16.66 -3.07 -41.14
N ILE A 196 -17.68 -2.86 -41.97
CA ILE A 196 -18.05 -3.79 -43.03
C ILE A 196 -17.27 -3.40 -44.29
N ILE A 197 -16.57 -4.36 -44.89
CA ILE A 197 -15.78 -4.17 -46.11
C ILE A 197 -16.19 -5.30 -47.07
N GLY A 198 -17.04 -4.99 -48.05
CA GLY A 198 -17.70 -6.03 -48.86
C GLY A 198 -18.44 -7.03 -47.97
N SER A 199 -18.09 -8.31 -48.11
CA SER A 199 -18.58 -9.45 -47.31
C SER A 199 -17.77 -9.73 -46.03
N PHE A 200 -16.73 -8.94 -45.75
CA PHE A 200 -15.90 -9.09 -44.56
C PHE A 200 -16.32 -8.13 -43.43
N GLN A 201 -16.27 -8.64 -42.20
CA GLN A 201 -16.34 -7.84 -40.99
C GLN A 201 -14.91 -7.63 -40.48
N PHE A 202 -14.46 -6.38 -40.49
CA PHE A 202 -13.13 -5.99 -40.06
C PHE A 202 -13.15 -5.47 -38.62
N TYR A 203 -12.32 -6.09 -37.78
CA TYR A 203 -12.14 -5.76 -36.38
C TYR A 203 -10.71 -5.26 -36.16
N PRO A 204 -10.44 -3.94 -36.31
CA PRO A 204 -9.08 -3.41 -36.23
C PRO A 204 -8.43 -3.65 -34.86
N GLU A 205 -9.18 -3.49 -33.77
CA GLU A 205 -8.71 -3.73 -32.39
C GLU A 205 -8.28 -5.18 -32.13
N GLN A 206 -8.85 -6.11 -32.89
CA GLN A 206 -8.55 -7.55 -32.75
C GLN A 206 -7.65 -8.06 -33.88
N SER A 207 -7.22 -7.19 -34.81
CA SER A 207 -6.41 -7.54 -35.98
C SER A 207 -6.97 -8.75 -36.74
N LYS A 208 -8.28 -8.76 -36.99
CA LYS A 208 -8.95 -9.89 -37.66
C LYS A 208 -10.01 -9.46 -38.66
N LEU A 209 -10.21 -10.32 -39.65
CA LEU A 209 -11.31 -10.28 -40.60
C LEU A 209 -12.19 -11.52 -40.38
N VAL A 210 -13.51 -11.34 -40.45
CA VAL A 210 -14.46 -12.46 -40.39
C VAL A 210 -15.33 -12.46 -41.64
N LYS A 211 -15.38 -13.59 -42.33
CA LYS A 211 -16.29 -13.81 -43.47
C LYS A 211 -16.99 -15.15 -43.31
N SER A 212 -18.32 -15.15 -43.35
CA SER A 212 -19.16 -16.36 -43.27
C SER A 212 -18.69 -17.38 -42.22
N ALA A 213 -18.46 -16.90 -40.99
CA ALA A 213 -17.95 -17.65 -39.83
C ALA A 213 -16.48 -18.14 -39.90
N THR A 214 -15.73 -17.79 -40.94
CA THR A 214 -14.29 -18.04 -41.01
C THR A 214 -13.52 -16.80 -40.51
N GLU A 215 -12.70 -17.00 -39.48
CA GLU A 215 -11.83 -15.97 -38.93
C GLU A 215 -10.45 -16.01 -39.61
N ILE A 216 -10.03 -14.86 -40.12
CA ILE A 216 -8.73 -14.65 -40.76
C ILE A 216 -7.94 -13.67 -39.89
N SER A 217 -6.82 -14.13 -39.32
CA SER A 217 -5.93 -13.27 -38.55
C SER A 217 -5.05 -12.44 -39.46
N LEU A 218 -4.92 -11.15 -39.14
CA LEU A 218 -4.02 -10.21 -39.82
C LEU A 218 -2.81 -9.94 -38.91
N SER A 219 -1.63 -9.83 -39.51
CA SER A 219 -0.50 -9.24 -38.78
C SER A 219 -0.75 -7.75 -38.54
N LYS A 220 -0.07 -7.18 -37.54
CA LYS A 220 -0.21 -5.75 -37.17
C LYS A 220 -0.07 -4.81 -38.37
N LYS A 221 0.90 -5.07 -39.24
CA LYS A 221 1.16 -4.27 -40.45
C LYS A 221 0.07 -4.42 -41.53
N GLU A 222 -0.50 -5.62 -41.67
CA GLU A 222 -1.61 -5.86 -42.58
C GLU A 222 -2.89 -5.18 -42.07
N CYS A 223 -3.11 -5.19 -40.75
CA CYS A 223 -4.22 -4.50 -40.11
C CYS A 223 -4.12 -2.98 -40.28
N GLU A 224 -2.97 -2.37 -39.95
CA GLU A 224 -2.71 -0.93 -40.13
C GLU A 224 -2.91 -0.51 -41.60
N LEU A 225 -2.39 -1.30 -42.55
CA LEU A 225 -2.53 -1.02 -43.98
C LEU A 225 -3.99 -1.12 -44.44
N LEU A 226 -4.73 -2.14 -43.98
CA LEU A 226 -6.14 -2.29 -44.32
C LEU A 226 -7.00 -1.20 -43.68
N GLU A 227 -6.72 -0.80 -42.44
CA GLU A 227 -7.42 0.29 -41.75
C GLU A 227 -7.30 1.61 -42.52
N ILE A 228 -6.11 1.92 -43.06
CA ILE A 228 -5.91 3.09 -43.91
C ILE A 228 -6.77 3.03 -45.18
N PHE A 229 -6.83 1.86 -45.83
CA PHE A 229 -7.66 1.70 -47.03
C PHE A 229 -9.16 1.78 -46.73
N VAL A 230 -9.59 1.30 -45.56
CA VAL A 230 -10.99 1.31 -45.13
C VAL A 230 -11.44 2.71 -44.72
N ALA A 231 -10.54 3.50 -44.16
CA ALA A 231 -10.79 4.92 -43.89
C ALA A 231 -10.92 5.75 -45.18
N HIS A 232 -10.33 5.28 -46.29
CA HIS A 232 -10.29 5.97 -47.58
C HIS A 232 -10.75 5.06 -48.75
N PRO A 233 -12.01 4.57 -48.73
CA PRO A 233 -12.51 3.68 -49.78
C PRO A 233 -12.55 4.42 -51.12
N ASN A 234 -12.24 3.70 -52.21
CA ASN A 234 -12.24 4.22 -53.58
C ASN A 234 -11.29 5.42 -53.84
N GLN A 235 -10.36 5.73 -52.92
CA GLN A 235 -9.36 6.78 -53.09
C GLN A 235 -7.97 6.21 -53.38
N ILE A 236 -7.21 6.89 -54.26
CA ILE A 236 -5.81 6.52 -54.55
C ILE A 236 -4.92 7.09 -53.46
N ILE A 237 -4.22 6.21 -52.74
CA ILE A 237 -3.25 6.59 -51.71
C ILE A 237 -1.84 6.38 -52.28
N LYS A 238 -1.00 7.42 -52.19
CA LYS A 238 0.36 7.38 -52.75
C LYS A 238 1.22 6.35 -52.02
N ARG A 239 2.16 5.76 -52.76
CA ARG A 239 3.08 4.75 -52.21
C ARG A 239 3.92 5.28 -51.04
N ASP A 240 4.40 6.51 -51.18
CA ASP A 240 5.23 7.17 -50.17
C ASP A 240 4.42 7.45 -48.89
N ASP A 241 3.16 7.87 -49.03
CA ASP A 241 2.27 8.12 -47.89
C ASP A 241 1.97 6.83 -47.11
N LEU A 242 1.70 5.72 -47.80
CA LEU A 242 1.49 4.41 -47.18
C LEU A 242 2.75 3.93 -46.47
N THR A 243 3.92 4.11 -47.09
CA THR A 243 5.19 3.67 -46.53
C THR A 243 5.56 4.51 -45.31
N LYS A 244 5.37 5.83 -45.39
CA LYS A 244 5.57 6.76 -44.28
C LYS A 244 4.68 6.41 -43.09
N LYS A 245 3.37 6.26 -43.31
CA LYS A 245 2.41 6.03 -42.23
C LYS A 245 2.65 4.72 -41.49
N ILE A 246 3.12 3.69 -42.20
CA ILE A 246 3.31 2.36 -41.62
C ILE A 246 4.72 2.22 -41.02
N TRP A 247 5.77 2.81 -41.62
CA TRP A 247 7.16 2.58 -41.20
C TRP A 247 7.85 3.75 -40.49
N GLU A 248 7.53 5.03 -40.76
CA GLU A 248 8.24 6.16 -40.11
C GLU A 248 7.85 6.34 -38.64
N ASP A 249 6.60 6.12 -38.26
CA ASP A 249 6.13 6.28 -36.86
C ASP A 249 6.64 5.18 -35.90
N ASN A 250 7.24 4.10 -36.44
CA ASN A 250 7.66 2.94 -35.64
C ASN A 250 9.17 2.66 -35.70
N GLY A 251 9.97 3.61 -36.19
CA GLY A 251 11.44 3.63 -36.08
C GLY A 251 12.12 2.28 -36.19
N VAL A 252 12.34 1.80 -37.43
CA VAL A 252 13.38 0.86 -37.90
C VAL A 252 12.94 0.30 -39.26
N PHE A 253 13.70 0.57 -40.32
CA PHE A 253 13.45 0.09 -41.68
C PHE A 253 13.97 -1.35 -41.84
N VAL A 254 13.35 -2.31 -41.16
CA VAL A 254 13.72 -3.74 -41.28
C VAL A 254 12.48 -4.55 -41.63
N GLY A 255 12.43 -5.02 -42.87
CA GLY A 255 11.59 -6.15 -43.28
C GLY A 255 10.46 -5.82 -44.25
N ARG A 256 10.64 -6.33 -45.49
CA ARG A 256 9.65 -6.51 -46.59
C ARG A 256 9.03 -5.23 -47.17
N SER A 257 8.96 -5.18 -48.50
CA SER A 257 8.37 -4.04 -49.22
C SER A 257 6.86 -3.95 -48.99
N LEU A 258 6.31 -2.73 -49.12
CA LEU A 258 4.86 -2.49 -49.18
C LEU A 258 4.14 -3.46 -50.13
N ASP A 259 4.77 -3.80 -51.26
CA ASP A 259 4.23 -4.75 -52.25
C ASP A 259 3.94 -6.14 -51.68
N THR A 260 4.74 -6.58 -50.71
CA THR A 260 4.56 -7.89 -50.08
C THR A 260 3.28 -7.90 -49.24
N TYR A 261 3.03 -6.82 -48.50
CA TYR A 261 1.82 -6.66 -47.69
C TYR A 261 0.58 -6.48 -48.56
N ILE A 262 0.67 -5.69 -49.63
CA ILE A 262 -0.39 -5.56 -50.64
C ILE A 262 -0.72 -6.93 -51.26
N SER A 263 0.29 -7.74 -51.59
CA SER A 263 0.08 -9.07 -52.17
C SER A 263 -0.64 -10.03 -51.22
N LYS A 264 -0.32 -9.95 -49.92
CA LYS A 264 -1.01 -10.75 -48.90
C LYS A 264 -2.45 -10.30 -48.66
N LEU A 265 -2.68 -8.99 -48.55
CA LEU A 265 -4.05 -8.46 -48.43
C LEU A 265 -4.88 -8.84 -49.65
N ARG A 266 -4.34 -8.74 -50.86
CA ARG A 266 -5.03 -9.22 -52.07
C ARG A 266 -5.40 -10.70 -51.99
N LYS A 267 -4.52 -11.55 -51.46
CA LYS A 267 -4.81 -12.98 -51.30
C LYS A 267 -5.93 -13.22 -50.30
N ILE A 268 -5.98 -12.45 -49.22
CA ILE A 268 -7.03 -12.54 -48.18
C ILE A 268 -8.38 -12.05 -48.70
N LEU A 269 -8.38 -10.92 -49.42
CA LEU A 269 -9.60 -10.31 -49.95
C LEU A 269 -10.09 -10.99 -51.25
N LYS A 270 -9.30 -11.89 -51.85
CA LYS A 270 -9.61 -12.56 -53.12
C LYS A 270 -10.94 -13.30 -53.11
N ASP A 271 -11.38 -13.78 -51.95
CA ASP A 271 -12.62 -14.56 -51.84
C ASP A 271 -13.88 -13.71 -52.07
N ASP A 272 -13.75 -12.39 -52.20
CA ASP A 272 -14.85 -11.45 -52.43
C ASP A 272 -14.60 -10.60 -53.68
N ASP A 273 -15.47 -10.74 -54.67
CA ASP A 273 -15.36 -10.01 -55.93
C ASP A 273 -15.74 -8.52 -55.81
N SER A 274 -16.46 -8.14 -54.74
CA SER A 274 -16.92 -6.75 -54.49
C SER A 274 -15.83 -5.82 -53.96
N ILE A 275 -14.68 -6.37 -53.53
CA ILE A 275 -13.58 -5.59 -53.00
C ILE A 275 -12.25 -6.01 -53.61
N ARG A 276 -11.44 -5.04 -54.04
CA ARG A 276 -10.13 -5.34 -54.61
C ARG A 276 -9.15 -4.21 -54.39
N ILE A 277 -7.89 -4.55 -54.13
CA ILE A 277 -6.81 -3.55 -54.07
C ILE A 277 -6.18 -3.41 -55.46
N THR A 278 -6.52 -2.35 -56.19
CA THR A 278 -5.96 -2.06 -57.52
C THR A 278 -4.69 -1.23 -57.45
N ASN A 279 -3.85 -1.36 -58.47
CA ASN A 279 -2.64 -0.56 -58.63
C ASN A 279 -2.92 0.61 -59.58
N ALA A 280 -2.74 1.84 -59.10
CA ALA A 280 -2.72 3.04 -59.94
C ALA A 280 -1.28 3.26 -60.42
N HIS A 281 -1.01 2.85 -61.67
CA HIS A 281 0.33 2.82 -62.25
C HIS A 281 1.06 4.17 -62.09
N GLY A 282 2.23 4.14 -61.44
CA GLY A 282 3.05 5.34 -61.19
C GLY A 282 2.61 6.23 -60.02
N ILE A 283 1.50 5.92 -59.32
CA ILE A 283 0.93 6.80 -58.28
C ILE A 283 0.81 6.06 -56.93
N GLY A 284 0.19 4.87 -56.88
CA GLY A 284 -0.07 4.19 -55.60
C GLY A 284 -1.11 3.08 -55.68
N TYR A 285 -1.85 2.89 -54.58
CA TYR A 285 -2.87 1.83 -54.45
C TYR A 285 -4.22 2.40 -54.08
N LYS A 286 -5.28 1.70 -54.47
CA LYS A 286 -6.67 2.03 -54.13
C LYS A 286 -7.39 0.76 -53.72
N LEU A 287 -8.19 0.83 -52.66
CA LEU A 287 -9.18 -0.19 -52.35
C LEU A 287 -10.48 0.17 -53.08
N GLU A 288 -10.78 -0.58 -54.12
CA GLU A 288 -12.06 -0.49 -54.83
C GLU A 288 -13.11 -1.29 -54.07
N MET A 289 -14.25 -0.66 -53.86
CA MET A 289 -15.45 -1.27 -53.29
C MET A 289 -16.61 -0.96 -54.25
N ASP A 290 -17.29 -2.00 -54.71
CA ASP A 290 -18.46 -1.93 -55.59
C ASP A 290 -19.75 -1.58 -54.83
#